data_AF-A0A3Q7UB48-F1
#
_entry.id   AF-A0A3Q7UB48-F1
#
_cell.length_a   1.000
_cell.length_b   1.000
_cell.length_c   1.000
_cell.angle_alpha   90.00
_cell.angle_beta   90.00
_cell.angle_gamma   90.00
#
_symmetry.space_group_name_H-M   'P 1'
#
loop_
_entity.id
_entity.type
_entity.pdbx_description
1 polymer ?
#
loop_
_entity_poly.entity_id
_entity_poly.type
_entity_poly.pdbx_seq_one_letter_code
_entity_poly.pdbx_strand_id
1 'polypeptide(L)' 'MLQFLFVFTFGNVVGMYLAQNYDIPNVAKKLKEIKKDLDAKKKLPSS' A
#
# COMPACT_ATOMS: atom_id res chain seq x y z
N MET A 1 4.29 -29.13 17.44
CA MET A 1 3.28 -28.71 16.44
C MET A 1 2.53 -27.44 16.84
N LEU A 2 1.83 -27.41 17.98
CA LEU A 2 1.03 -26.23 18.38
C LEU A 2 1.86 -24.95 18.55
N GLN A 3 3.04 -25.06 19.16
CA GLN A 3 3.95 -23.92 19.34
C GLN A 3 4.50 -23.37 18.01
N PHE A 4 4.79 -24.26 17.05
CA PHE A 4 5.20 -23.86 15.70
C PHE A 4 4.08 -23.14 14.95
N LEU A 5 2.85 -23.67 15.05
CA LEU A 5 1.67 -23.05 14.46
C LEU A 5 1.46 -21.63 15.04
N PHE A 6 1.58 -21.48 16.36
CA PHE A 6 1.45 -20.19 17.02
C PHE A 6 2.51 -19.17 16.57
N VAL A 7 3.78 -19.57 16.53
CA VAL A 7 4.88 -18.71 16.08
C VAL A 7 4.72 -18.33 14.61
N PHE A 8 4.31 -19.28 13.76
CA PHE A 8 4.07 -19.04 12.34
C PHE A 8 2.90 -18.06 12.14
N THR A 9 1.76 -18.28 12.81
CA THR A 9 0.60 -17.39 12.70
C THR A 9 0.92 -15.98 13.20
N PHE A 10 1.59 -15.84 14.35
CA PHE A 10 2.02 -14.53 14.85
C PHE A 10 2.99 -13.83 13.90
N GLY A 11 3.97 -14.57 13.35
CA GLY A 11 4.91 -14.04 12.35
C GLY A 11 4.21 -13.51 11.11
N ASN A 12 3.18 -14.20 10.61
CA ASN A 12 2.39 -13.75 9.45
C ASN A 12 1.56 -12.49 9.77
N VAL A 13 0.92 -12.43 10.94
CA VAL A 13 0.12 -11.25 11.34
C VAL A 13 1.02 -10.02 11.51
N VAL A 14 2.18 -10.17 12.16
CA VAL A 14 3.15 -9.08 12.33
C VAL A 14 3.75 -8.66 10.98
N GLY A 15 4.12 -9.61 10.13
CA GLY A 15 4.64 -9.34 8.79
C GLY A 15 3.63 -8.60 7.90
N MET A 16 2.36 -9.02 7.94
CA MET A 16 1.29 -8.34 7.22
C MET A 16 1.03 -6.95 7.79
N TYR A 17 1.00 -6.80 9.12
CA TYR A 17 0.85 -5.48 9.73
C TYR A 17 1.99 -4.54 9.33
N LEU A 18 3.23 -5.00 9.29
CA LEU A 18 4.37 -4.19 8.85
C LEU A 18 4.25 -3.81 7.37
N ALA A 19 4.00 -4.78 6.47
CA ALA A 19 3.80 -4.48 5.04
C ALA A 19 2.63 -3.50 4.83
N GLN A 20 1.54 -3.66 5.58
CA GLN A 20 0.39 -2.76 5.53
C GLN A 20 0.71 -1.36 6.07
N ASN A 21 1.52 -1.22 7.12
CA ASN A 21 1.84 0.08 7.70
C ASN A 21 2.94 0.85 6.93
N TYR A 22 3.87 0.16 6.27
CA TYR A 22 4.93 0.80 5.50
C TYR A 22 4.58 0.99 4.02
N ASP A 23 3.94 0.02 3.37
CA ASP A 23 3.67 0.11 1.93
C ASP A 23 2.33 0.78 1.60
N ILE A 24 1.25 0.53 2.34
CA ILE A 24 -0.08 1.03 1.97
C ILE A 24 -0.19 2.56 2.02
N PRO A 25 0.27 3.27 3.08
CA PRO A 25 0.16 4.73 3.11
C PRO A 25 1.01 5.39 2.02
N ASN A 26 2.21 4.84 1.78
CA ASN A 26 3.14 5.35 0.79
C ASN A 26 2.65 5.13 -0.65
N VAL A 27 2.13 3.93 -0.95
CA VAL A 27 1.53 3.60 -2.25
C VAL A 27 0.25 4.39 -2.49
N ALA A 28 -0.63 4.53 -1.48
CA ALA A 28 -1.84 5.34 -1.58
C ALA A 28 -1.53 6.82 -1.83
N LYS A 29 -0.48 7.36 -1.20
CA LYS A 29 -0.02 8.74 -1.45
C LYS A 29 0.47 8.91 -2.89
N LYS A 30 1.34 8.02 -3.36
CA LYS A 30 1.83 8.02 -4.75
C LYS A 30 0.70 7.90 -5.77
N LEU A 31 -0.28 7.03 -5.54
CA LEU A 31 -1.46 6.90 -6.42
C LEU A 31 -2.33 8.15 -6.44
N LYS A 32 -2.52 8.83 -5.30
CA LYS A 32 -3.22 10.12 -5.25
C LYS A 32 -2.48 11.20 -6.04
N GLU A 33 -1.16 11.24 -5.98
CA GLU A 33 -0.35 12.18 -6.77
C GLU A 33 -0.45 11.89 -8.27
N ILE A 34 -0.32 10.63 -8.69
CA ILE A 34 -0.48 10.23 -10.09
C ILE A 34 -1.88 10.57 -10.61
N LYS A 35 -2.93 10.32 -9.81
CA LYS A 35 -4.30 10.66 -10.20
C LYS A 35 -4.49 12.17 -10.41
N LYS A 36 -3.90 13.01 -9.54
CA LYS A 36 -3.93 14.47 -9.69
C LYS A 36 -3.21 14.94 -10.94
N ASP A 37 -2.04 14.38 -11.24
CA ASP A 37 -1.29 14.68 -12.46
C ASP A 37 -2.08 14.29 -13.72
N LEU A 38 -2.72 13.12 -13.70
CA LEU A 38 -3.59 12.66 -14.78
C LEU A 38 -4.81 13.57 -14.98
N ASP A 39 -5.47 13.97 -13.89
CA ASP A 39 -6.59 14.92 -13.92
C ASP A 39 -6.14 16.30 -14.44
N ALA A 40 -4.92 16.76 -14.08
CA ALA A 40 -4.35 17.99 -14.61
C ALA A 40 -4.01 17.88 -16.11
N LYS A 41 -3.46 16.74 -16.55
CA LYS A 41 -3.16 16.45 -17.96
C LYS A 41 -4.42 16.33 -18.81
N LYS A 42 -5.52 15.84 -18.25
CA LYS A 42 -6.85 15.85 -18.91
C LYS A 42 -7.46 17.25 -19.03
N LYS A 43 -7.10 18.19 -18.16
CA LYS A 43 -7.58 19.57 -18.16
C LYS A 43 -6.75 20.51 -19.03
N LEU A 44 -5.56 20.09 -19.47
CA LEU A 44 -4.85 20.78 -20.54
C LEU A 44 -5.68 20.65 -21.82
N PRO A 45 -6.11 21.76 -22.46
CA PRO A 45 -6.83 21.68 -23.71
C PRO A 45 -5.92 20.99 -24.72
N SER A 46 -6.35 19.86 -25.28
CA SER A 46 -5.70 19.33 -26.48
C SER A 46 -5.86 20.40 -27.55
N SER A 47 -4.78 21.14 -27.82
CA SER A 47 -4.71 22.04 -28.98
C SER A 47 -4.80 21.24 -30.27
#